data_AF-A0A536V7Q2-F1
#
_entry.id   AF-A0A536V7Q2-F1
#
_cell.length_a   1.000
_cell.length_b   1.000
_cell.length_c   1.000
_cell.angle_alpha   90.00
_cell.angle_beta   90.00
_cell.angle_gamma   90.00
#
_symmetry.space_group_name_H-M   'P 1'
#
loop_
_entity.id
_entity.type
_entity.pdbx_description
1 polymer ?
#
loop_
_entity_poly.entity_id
_entity_poly.type
_entity_poly.pdbx_seq_one_letter_code
_entity_poly.pdbx_strand_id
1 'polypeptide(L)'
;REWFKVHQRERSDAPFLGKPLLGRVTGKWAFQLSRRIDKPDGSFGGVVYASIDPAYFSKFYRQADLGEEGVVTLVGLDAITRAGRGGQELTFGEDMRESTLFAEHAKNSAGSFVSVGKLDGKRRLISYRSLAQYPLIVAVGTSQAEALASFYQREHNYYLRTALFSLFVVVFAAGLMAALSRQKRAMVSVARSEARFRATFDQAAVGIVRSALDLRLLEVNPKFCEMLGYAQEELLGHNLLDLLSPEDRARNSDFNNRLLANPSGPLPPEMETGYLHKDGSVVWAIVASTLVNGKNGDPDYLVTIIQDVTERKRAEERVAYLACFDALTGLPNRHRLHDRLTQMLAQAQRTAGWIGCMIVKLDHVKDMNSIYWHGAGDRLLVEIAERLQRSARGSDTVARLGGGEFALVLSNLAKADDAGLVAQEVIDALAQRFNLGGREIYISANIGIAIYPGDGDDAEGLLKNADAAMRRAKEYGRNTFRFFLPRMNERALKRLQLDASLRGALEGKEFLLDYQPKVDLSTGIISGLEALLRWQHPEQGRMAPADFVPILEETGLIAPVGEWVLQTVCEQIKVWQARGIAVPLGPISTARCERLSPRAALTAG
;
A
#
# COMPACT_ATOMS: atom_id res chain seq x y z
N ARG A 1 108.69 -4.67 75.09
CA ARG A 1 107.47 -4.35 74.31
C ARG A 1 107.88 -4.07 72.87
N GLU A 2 107.03 -4.35 71.88
CA GLU A 2 107.36 -4.28 70.44
C GLU A 2 107.92 -2.90 70.05
N TRP A 3 107.23 -1.83 70.44
CA TRP A 3 107.63 -0.44 70.18
C TRP A 3 109.04 -0.07 70.70
N PHE A 4 109.48 -0.64 71.83
CA PHE A 4 110.82 -0.37 72.37
C PHE A 4 111.90 -1.04 71.50
N LYS A 5 111.61 -2.26 71.00
CA LYS A 5 112.52 -2.99 70.12
C LYS A 5 112.65 -2.33 68.75
N VAL A 6 111.54 -1.80 68.21
CA VAL A 6 111.54 -1.04 66.94
C VAL A 6 112.45 0.17 67.08
N HIS A 7 112.20 1.01 68.10
CA HIS A 7 113.01 2.20 68.34
C HIS A 7 114.45 1.89 68.73
N GLN A 8 114.76 0.74 69.34
CA GLN A 8 116.15 0.36 69.64
C GLN A 8 116.93 -0.03 68.37
N ARG A 9 116.27 -0.66 67.39
CA ARG A 9 116.89 -1.18 66.16
C ARG A 9 116.99 -0.14 65.06
N GLU A 10 115.98 0.69 64.91
CA GLU A 10 115.89 1.69 63.84
C GLU A 10 116.24 3.08 64.38
N ARG A 11 117.10 3.81 63.67
CA ARG A 11 117.46 5.19 63.99
C ARG A 11 116.56 6.15 63.21
N SER A 12 115.33 6.33 63.68
CA SER A 12 114.31 7.21 63.06
C SER A 12 113.64 8.09 64.12
N ASP A 13 113.43 9.36 63.77
CA ASP A 13 112.70 10.33 64.58
C ASP A 13 111.18 10.26 64.41
N ALA A 14 110.68 9.37 63.53
CA ALA A 14 109.25 9.22 63.29
C ALA A 14 108.55 8.58 64.49
N PRO A 15 107.34 9.05 64.88
CA PRO A 15 106.59 8.41 65.94
C PRO A 15 106.10 7.03 65.48
N PHE A 16 106.31 6.01 66.31
CA PHE A 16 105.75 4.68 66.10
C PHE A 16 104.34 4.61 66.68
N LEU A 17 103.40 4.19 65.85
CA LEU A 17 102.01 4.01 66.23
C LEU A 17 101.70 2.50 66.36
N GLY A 18 101.65 2.03 67.61
CA GLY A 18 101.31 0.64 67.89
C GLY A 18 99.88 0.27 67.50
N LYS A 19 99.62 -1.04 67.44
CA LYS A 19 98.27 -1.57 67.27
C LYS A 19 97.42 -1.29 68.51
N PRO A 20 96.09 -1.12 68.38
CA PRO A 20 95.20 -1.07 69.54
C PRO A 20 95.31 -2.38 70.33
N LEU A 21 95.51 -2.27 71.64
CA LEU A 21 95.60 -3.39 72.56
C LEU A 21 94.62 -3.17 73.70
N LEU A 22 93.94 -4.23 74.12
CA LEU A 22 93.10 -4.20 75.31
C LEU A 22 94.01 -4.31 76.56
N GLY A 23 94.02 -3.26 77.38
CA GLY A 23 94.81 -3.25 78.61
C GLY A 23 94.31 -4.32 79.58
N ARG A 24 95.14 -5.32 79.90
CA ARG A 24 94.76 -6.45 80.78
C ARG A 24 94.31 -6.03 82.18
N VAL A 25 94.79 -4.88 82.67
CA VAL A 25 94.46 -4.34 84.01
C VAL A 25 93.35 -3.31 83.96
N THR A 26 93.30 -2.49 82.91
CA THR A 26 92.34 -1.38 82.79
C THR A 26 91.05 -1.77 82.10
N GLY A 27 91.02 -2.89 81.37
CA GLY A 27 89.90 -3.30 80.53
C GLY A 27 89.60 -2.33 79.37
N LYS A 28 90.47 -1.33 79.13
CA LYS A 28 90.28 -0.30 78.12
C LYS A 28 91.21 -0.50 76.94
N TRP A 29 90.69 -0.24 75.75
CA TRP A 29 91.49 -0.20 74.53
C TRP A 29 92.45 0.99 74.59
N ALA A 30 93.71 0.74 74.21
CA ALA A 30 94.71 1.77 74.07
C ALA A 30 95.68 1.37 72.97
N PHE A 31 96.10 2.33 72.14
CA PHE A 31 97.30 2.14 71.32
C PHE A 31 98.43 3.00 71.86
N GLN A 32 99.66 2.53 71.64
CA GLN A 32 100.85 3.22 72.12
C GLN A 32 101.41 4.08 71.00
N LEU A 33 101.47 5.39 71.23
CA LEU A 33 102.26 6.30 70.42
C LEU A 33 103.61 6.46 71.10
N SER A 34 104.70 6.10 70.44
CA SER A 34 106.02 6.18 71.06
C SER A 34 107.05 6.81 70.14
N ARG A 35 108.03 7.49 70.74
CA ARG A 35 109.12 8.15 70.03
C ARG A 35 110.45 7.81 70.69
N ARG A 36 111.45 7.56 69.85
CA ARG A 36 112.83 7.34 70.28
C ARG A 36 113.37 8.60 70.98
N ILE A 37 114.13 8.37 72.05
CA ILE A 37 114.96 9.39 72.70
C ILE A 37 116.41 8.94 72.54
N ASP A 38 117.22 9.82 71.96
CA ASP A 38 118.65 9.61 71.83
C ASP A 38 119.41 10.34 72.95
N LYS A 39 120.52 9.75 73.38
CA LYS A 39 121.51 10.41 74.23
C LYS A 39 122.27 11.46 73.43
N PRO A 40 122.98 12.39 74.09
CA PRO A 40 123.79 13.40 73.40
C PRO A 40 124.85 12.83 72.45
N ASP A 41 125.34 11.62 72.70
CA ASP A 41 126.26 10.88 71.82
C ASP A 41 125.56 10.21 70.62
N GLY A 42 124.26 10.42 70.47
CA GLY A 42 123.42 9.85 69.42
C GLY A 42 123.08 8.38 69.59
N SER A 43 123.51 7.75 70.70
CA SER A 43 123.15 6.37 71.03
C SER A 43 121.75 6.31 71.65
N PHE A 44 121.13 5.13 71.65
CA PHE A 44 119.76 4.96 72.13
C PHE A 44 119.65 5.28 73.63
N GLY A 45 118.97 6.37 73.94
CA GLY A 45 118.73 6.85 75.31
C GLY A 45 117.48 6.28 75.95
N GLY A 46 116.49 5.90 75.14
CA GLY A 46 115.27 5.28 75.59
C GLY A 46 114.11 5.60 74.65
N VAL A 47 112.89 5.46 75.17
CA VAL A 47 111.67 5.77 74.43
C VAL A 47 110.71 6.47 75.37
N VAL A 48 110.15 7.60 74.93
CA VAL A 48 108.94 8.15 75.54
C VAL A 48 107.74 7.63 74.79
N TYR A 49 106.74 7.16 75.53
CA TYR A 49 105.50 6.68 74.96
C TYR A 49 104.30 7.30 75.68
N ALA A 50 103.22 7.51 74.92
CA ALA A 50 101.93 7.93 75.38
C ALA A 50 100.89 6.86 75.00
N SER A 51 100.00 6.56 75.93
CA SER A 51 98.90 5.61 75.72
C SER A 51 97.65 6.41 75.37
N ILE A 52 97.13 6.25 74.14
CA ILE A 52 95.96 7.00 73.66
C ILE A 52 94.75 6.06 73.61
N ASP A 53 93.64 6.51 74.20
CA ASP A 53 92.34 5.85 74.08
C ASP A 53 91.81 6.03 72.65
N PRO A 54 91.57 4.95 71.87
CA PRO A 54 91.04 5.03 70.51
C PRO A 54 89.69 5.74 70.45
N ALA A 55 88.90 5.70 71.53
CA ALA A 55 87.61 6.41 71.61
C ALA A 55 87.79 7.94 71.55
N TYR A 56 88.98 8.49 71.80
CA TYR A 56 89.25 9.92 71.59
C TYR A 56 88.95 10.35 70.14
N PHE A 57 89.32 9.52 69.16
CA PHE A 57 89.08 9.79 67.74
C PHE A 57 87.59 9.72 67.36
N SER A 58 86.75 9.12 68.22
CA SER A 58 85.30 9.10 68.01
C SER A 58 84.64 10.48 68.11
N LYS A 59 85.29 11.45 68.76
CA LYS A 59 84.77 12.82 68.89
C LYS A 59 84.73 13.57 67.57
N PHE A 60 85.70 13.34 66.67
CA PHE A 60 85.71 13.91 65.32
C PHE A 60 84.50 13.44 64.49
N TYR A 61 84.00 12.21 64.74
CA TYR A 61 82.89 11.63 64.00
C TYR A 61 81.54 12.29 64.26
N ARG A 62 81.34 12.96 65.40
CA ARG A 62 80.07 13.67 65.69
C ARG A 62 79.93 14.99 64.92
N GLN A 63 81.03 15.53 64.41
CA GLN A 63 81.03 16.79 63.66
C GLN A 63 80.86 16.59 62.15
N ALA A 64 81.04 15.37 61.64
CA ALA A 64 80.83 15.05 60.24
C ALA A 64 79.38 14.59 60.02
N ASP A 65 78.57 15.39 59.32
CA ASP A 65 77.18 15.09 58.96
C ASP A 65 77.13 14.07 57.81
N LEU A 66 77.11 12.78 58.15
CA LEU A 66 77.27 11.66 57.21
C LEU A 66 76.04 10.76 57.10
N GLY A 67 74.88 11.21 57.60
CA GLY A 67 73.65 10.42 57.69
C GLY A 67 73.67 9.39 58.83
N GLU A 68 72.54 8.73 59.08
CA GLU A 68 72.44 7.71 60.14
C GLU A 68 73.29 6.48 59.84
N GLU A 69 73.51 6.22 58.55
CA GLU A 69 74.28 5.09 58.06
C GLU A 69 75.72 5.47 57.64
N GLY A 70 76.20 6.66 58.01
CA GLY A 70 77.55 7.12 57.70
C GLY A 70 78.66 6.23 58.27
N VAL A 71 79.81 6.19 57.60
CA VAL A 71 81.01 5.50 58.06
C VAL A 71 82.19 6.45 58.11
N VAL A 72 83.02 6.36 59.15
CA VAL A 72 84.34 6.98 59.20
C VAL A 72 85.34 6.03 59.81
N THR A 73 86.46 5.79 59.14
CA THR A 73 87.49 4.87 59.59
C THR A 73 88.88 5.48 59.47
N LEU A 74 89.62 5.41 60.57
CA LEU A 74 91.03 5.75 60.67
C LEU A 74 91.85 4.47 60.72
N VAL A 75 92.70 4.25 59.72
CA VAL A 75 93.47 3.00 59.54
C VAL A 75 94.95 3.32 59.45
N GLY A 76 95.81 2.49 60.07
CA GLY A 76 97.26 2.62 59.91
C GLY A 76 97.74 2.12 58.55
N LEU A 77 98.92 2.54 58.09
CA LEU A 77 99.55 1.98 56.88
C LEU A 77 99.85 0.47 56.99
N ASP A 78 99.86 -0.08 58.21
CA ASP A 78 99.90 -1.52 58.49
C ASP A 78 98.55 -2.23 58.26
N ALA A 79 97.57 -1.50 57.72
CA ALA A 79 96.21 -1.94 57.45
C ALA A 79 95.41 -2.35 58.68
N ILE A 80 95.82 -1.95 59.88
CA ILE A 80 95.05 -2.20 61.09
C ILE A 80 94.22 -0.96 61.46
N THR A 81 92.92 -1.15 61.68
CA THR A 81 92.01 -0.06 62.08
C THR A 81 92.42 0.50 63.43
N ARG A 82 92.69 1.81 63.49
CA ARG A 82 92.98 2.52 64.73
C ARG A 82 91.70 2.95 65.42
N ALA A 83 90.73 3.46 64.66
CA ALA A 83 89.38 3.74 65.13
C ALA A 83 88.43 3.78 63.93
N GLY A 84 87.34 3.03 63.97
CA GLY A 84 86.28 3.05 62.97
C GLY A 84 84.93 3.32 63.63
N ARG A 85 84.02 3.92 62.87
CA ARG A 85 82.60 4.04 63.21
C ARG A 85 81.76 3.77 61.97
N GLY A 86 80.88 2.79 62.03
CA GLY A 86 79.83 2.57 61.04
C GLY A 86 78.47 2.73 61.71
N GLY A 87 77.67 3.72 61.31
CA GLY A 87 76.43 4.06 61.99
C GLY A 87 76.64 4.39 63.47
N GLN A 88 76.15 3.53 64.38
CA GLN A 88 76.35 3.69 65.83
C GLN A 88 77.45 2.80 66.42
N GLU A 89 78.02 1.87 65.66
CA GLU A 89 79.02 0.92 66.16
C GLU A 89 80.45 1.46 66.03
N LEU A 90 81.30 1.18 67.03
CA LEU A 90 82.72 1.53 67.04
C LEU A 90 83.58 0.29 66.84
N THR A 91 84.55 0.35 65.93
CA THR A 91 85.46 -0.76 65.64
C THR A 91 86.93 -0.38 65.83
N PHE A 92 87.72 -1.32 66.34
CA PHE A 92 89.14 -1.13 66.64
C PHE A 92 89.92 -2.40 66.32
N GLY A 93 91.14 -2.26 65.79
CA GLY A 93 92.07 -3.37 65.60
C GLY A 93 91.77 -4.32 64.43
N GLU A 94 90.72 -4.07 63.64
CA GLU A 94 90.38 -4.88 62.47
C GLU A 94 91.45 -4.83 61.39
N ASP A 95 91.62 -5.95 60.69
CA ASP A 95 92.53 -6.05 59.56
C ASP A 95 91.83 -5.68 58.24
N MET A 96 92.32 -4.61 57.62
CA MET A 96 91.76 -4.04 56.40
C MET A 96 92.57 -4.35 55.14
N ARG A 97 93.56 -5.26 55.19
CA ARG A 97 94.41 -5.58 54.02
C ARG A 97 93.63 -6.00 52.78
N GLU A 98 92.57 -6.78 52.99
CA GLU A 98 91.67 -7.25 51.90
C GLU A 98 90.45 -6.34 51.71
N SER A 99 90.50 -5.09 52.14
CA SER A 99 89.41 -4.14 51.92
C SER A 99 89.61 -3.36 50.61
N THR A 100 88.51 -2.92 50.01
CA THR A 100 88.56 -2.02 48.84
C THR A 100 89.33 -0.74 49.14
N LEU A 101 89.32 -0.28 50.40
CA LEU A 101 90.08 0.89 50.85
C LEU A 101 91.59 0.73 50.61
N PHE A 102 92.17 -0.42 50.94
CA PHE A 102 93.59 -0.68 50.73
C PHE A 102 93.93 -0.95 49.27
N ALA A 103 93.05 -1.66 48.56
CA ALA A 103 93.21 -1.88 47.12
C ALA A 103 93.21 -0.56 46.33
N GLU A 104 92.37 0.41 46.73
CA GLU A 104 92.34 1.74 46.14
C GLU A 104 93.51 2.61 46.63
N HIS A 105 93.83 2.56 47.93
CA HIS A 105 94.95 3.34 48.47
C HIS A 105 96.30 2.95 47.87
N ALA A 106 96.50 1.67 47.54
CA ALA A 106 97.69 1.20 46.85
C ALA A 106 97.89 1.88 45.48
N LYS A 107 96.80 2.35 44.84
CA LYS A 107 96.85 3.07 43.57
C LYS A 107 97.09 4.57 43.77
N ASN A 108 96.39 5.19 44.72
CA ASN A 108 96.45 6.64 44.96
C ASN A 108 96.40 6.99 46.46
N SER A 109 97.04 8.08 46.86
CA SER A 109 97.03 8.55 48.27
C SER A 109 95.69 9.18 48.70
N ALA A 110 94.77 9.43 47.76
CA ALA A 110 93.40 9.84 48.02
C ALA A 110 92.50 9.42 46.86
N GLY A 111 91.21 9.21 47.13
CA GLY A 111 90.23 8.86 46.11
C GLY A 111 88.85 8.59 46.67
N SER A 112 87.96 8.16 45.80
CA SER A 112 86.58 7.80 46.15
C SER A 112 86.19 6.51 45.43
N PHE A 113 85.43 5.65 46.09
CA PHE A 113 84.93 4.40 45.54
C PHE A 113 83.57 4.05 46.15
N VAL A 114 82.83 3.17 45.50
CA VAL A 114 81.63 2.56 46.08
C VAL A 114 81.99 1.18 46.59
N SER A 115 81.64 0.89 47.84
CA SER A 115 81.82 -0.45 48.40
C SER A 115 80.69 -0.79 49.36
N VAL A 116 80.54 -2.08 49.61
CA VAL A 116 79.59 -2.60 50.57
C VAL A 116 80.33 -2.77 51.89
N GLY A 117 79.82 -2.15 52.96
CA GLY A 117 80.40 -2.27 54.29
C GLY A 117 80.47 -3.73 54.71
N LYS A 118 81.66 -4.23 55.11
CA LYS A 118 81.84 -5.64 55.50
C LYS A 118 81.04 -6.02 56.76
N LEU A 119 80.71 -5.04 57.61
CA LEU A 119 80.04 -5.24 58.89
C LEU A 119 78.51 -5.24 58.79
N ASP A 120 77.93 -4.42 57.91
CA ASP A 120 76.48 -4.19 57.86
C ASP A 120 75.85 -4.34 56.47
N GLY A 121 76.64 -4.71 55.46
CA GLY A 121 76.13 -4.98 54.11
C GLY A 121 75.60 -3.76 53.36
N LYS A 122 75.77 -2.54 53.90
CA LYS A 122 75.23 -1.33 53.28
C LYS A 122 76.18 -0.79 52.21
N ARG A 123 75.63 -0.48 51.03
CA ARG A 123 76.38 0.08 49.90
C ARG A 123 76.63 1.57 50.15
N ARG A 124 77.90 1.95 50.24
CA ARG A 124 78.34 3.31 50.56
C ARG A 124 79.24 3.90 49.51
N LEU A 125 79.11 5.21 49.31
CA LEU A 125 80.10 6.01 48.60
C LEU A 125 81.17 6.43 49.63
N ILE A 126 82.38 5.88 49.53
CA ILE A 126 83.48 6.09 50.47
C ILE A 126 84.55 6.92 49.79
N SER A 127 85.00 7.99 50.43
CA SER A 127 86.14 8.81 50.06
C SER A 127 87.24 8.68 51.10
N TYR A 128 88.50 8.59 50.69
CA TYR A 128 89.63 8.40 51.58
C TYR A 128 90.84 9.26 51.22
N ARG A 129 91.72 9.47 52.20
CA ARG A 129 92.98 10.20 52.05
C ARG A 129 94.01 9.79 53.11
N SER A 130 95.28 9.70 52.71
CA SER A 130 96.41 9.52 53.62
C SER A 130 96.89 10.83 54.24
N LEU A 131 97.28 10.78 55.52
CA LEU A 131 97.79 11.94 56.25
C LEU A 131 99.31 12.10 56.01
N ALA A 132 99.75 13.32 55.71
CA ALA A 132 101.15 13.57 55.32
C ALA A 132 102.16 13.41 56.47
N GLN A 133 101.76 13.68 57.73
CA GLN A 133 102.65 13.69 58.91
C GLN A 133 102.47 12.47 59.82
N TYR A 134 101.49 11.61 59.54
CA TYR A 134 101.17 10.43 60.34
C TYR A 134 100.93 9.24 59.42
N PRO A 135 101.37 8.02 59.76
CA PRO A 135 101.17 6.83 58.95
C PRO A 135 99.72 6.32 59.04
N LEU A 136 98.76 7.16 58.64
CA LEU A 136 97.32 6.99 58.82
C LEU A 136 96.56 7.34 57.54
N ILE A 137 95.47 6.60 57.30
CA ILE A 137 94.49 6.81 56.23
C ILE A 137 93.16 7.13 56.90
N VAL A 138 92.50 8.20 56.47
CA VAL A 138 91.13 8.55 56.86
C VAL A 138 90.20 8.20 55.71
N ALA A 139 89.17 7.39 55.98
CA ALA A 139 88.10 7.07 55.04
C ALA A 139 86.76 7.52 55.62
N VAL A 140 85.90 8.12 54.80
CA VAL A 140 84.59 8.67 55.16
C VAL A 140 83.59 8.23 54.09
N GLY A 141 82.40 7.76 54.45
CA GLY A 141 81.39 7.43 53.46
C GLY A 141 79.95 7.57 53.94
N THR A 142 79.04 7.71 52.99
CA THR A 142 77.58 7.84 53.22
C THR A 142 76.82 6.72 52.50
N SER A 143 75.62 6.39 52.99
CA SER A 143 74.76 5.38 52.38
C SER A 143 74.18 5.87 51.05
N GLN A 144 74.27 5.03 50.01
CA GLN A 144 73.70 5.37 48.70
C GLN A 144 72.18 5.52 48.77
N ALA A 145 71.51 4.75 49.64
CA ALA A 145 70.06 4.81 49.80
C ALA A 145 69.62 6.16 50.39
N GLU A 146 70.31 6.63 51.43
CA GLU A 146 70.05 7.94 52.05
C GLU A 146 70.36 9.08 51.08
N ALA A 147 71.49 9.00 50.37
CA ALA A 147 71.89 10.01 49.39
C ALA A 147 70.86 10.17 48.25
N LEU A 148 70.18 9.08 47.86
CA LEU A 148 69.21 9.07 46.76
C LEU A 148 67.74 9.16 47.19
N ALA A 149 67.43 9.11 48.49
CA ALA A 149 66.04 9.09 48.98
C ALA A 149 65.20 10.28 48.46
N SER A 150 65.80 11.47 48.46
CA SER A 150 65.14 12.69 47.97
C SER A 150 64.86 12.69 46.46
N PHE A 151 65.64 11.93 45.68
CA PHE A 151 65.44 11.79 44.24
C PHE A 151 64.23 10.89 43.94
N TYR A 152 64.16 9.72 44.56
CA TYR A 152 63.04 8.79 44.39
C TYR A 152 61.70 9.41 44.82
N GLN A 153 61.70 10.22 45.88
CA GLN A 153 60.49 10.90 46.33
C GLN A 153 59.97 11.94 45.33
N ARG A 154 60.87 12.63 44.60
CA ARG A 154 60.47 13.57 43.52
C ARG A 154 59.92 12.83 42.32
N GLU A 155 60.56 11.73 41.93
CA GLU A 155 60.14 10.92 40.79
C GLU A 155 58.69 10.43 40.92
N HIS A 156 58.32 9.91 42.10
CA HIS A 156 56.95 9.43 42.34
C HIS A 156 55.89 10.55 42.18
N ASN A 157 56.20 11.76 42.66
CA ASN A 157 55.30 12.91 42.54
C ASN A 157 55.09 13.36 41.09
N TYR A 158 56.13 13.28 40.26
CA TYR A 158 56.02 13.61 38.83
C TYR A 158 55.12 12.62 38.09
N TYR A 159 55.27 11.32 38.32
CA TYR A 159 54.41 10.31 37.69
C TYR A 159 52.95 10.48 38.07
N LEU A 160 52.66 10.71 39.36
CA LEU A 160 51.29 10.89 39.84
C LEU A 160 50.60 12.10 39.19
N ARG A 161 51.29 13.24 39.10
CA ARG A 161 50.76 14.45 38.47
C ARG A 161 50.49 14.26 36.98
N THR A 162 51.40 13.59 36.28
CA THR A 162 51.29 13.34 34.83
C THR A 162 50.13 12.39 34.52
N ALA A 163 49.93 11.36 35.35
CA ALA A 163 48.81 10.44 35.24
C ALA A 163 47.45 11.15 35.45
N LEU A 164 47.34 12.00 36.48
CA LEU A 164 46.11 12.76 36.74
C LEU A 164 45.76 13.73 35.61
N PHE A 165 46.77 14.44 35.07
CA PHE A 165 46.56 15.34 33.93
C PHE A 165 46.08 14.58 32.69
N SER A 166 46.68 13.43 32.39
CA SER A 166 46.29 12.58 31.26
C SER A 166 44.85 12.08 31.39
N LEU A 167 44.44 11.67 32.60
CA LEU A 167 43.06 11.25 32.88
C LEU A 167 42.06 12.39 32.65
N PHE A 168 42.38 13.61 33.10
CA PHE A 168 41.54 14.79 32.89
C PHE A 168 41.31 15.07 31.39
N VAL A 169 42.37 15.03 30.57
CA VAL A 169 42.27 15.26 29.12
C VAL A 169 41.33 14.24 28.46
N VAL A 170 41.43 12.96 28.82
CA VAL A 170 40.56 11.89 28.26
C VAL A 170 39.09 12.09 28.66
N VAL A 171 38.82 12.37 29.94
CA VAL A 171 37.45 12.59 30.43
C VAL A 171 36.83 13.84 29.78
N PHE A 172 37.60 14.92 29.68
CA PHE A 172 37.16 16.15 29.04
C PHE A 172 36.83 15.95 27.55
N ALA A 173 37.70 15.27 26.80
CA ALA A 173 37.47 14.95 25.40
C ALA A 173 36.23 14.07 25.20
N ALA A 174 36.02 13.07 26.06
CA ALA A 174 34.82 12.22 26.03
C ALA A 174 33.54 13.01 26.30
N GLY A 175 33.57 13.93 27.28
CA GLY A 175 32.46 14.83 27.59
C GLY A 175 32.10 15.75 26.41
N LEU A 176 33.10 16.34 25.76
CA LEU A 176 32.91 17.20 24.60
C LEU A 176 32.28 16.43 23.42
N MET A 177 32.79 15.23 23.13
CA MET A 177 32.23 14.37 22.08
C MET A 177 30.77 13.98 22.35
N ALA A 178 30.43 13.67 23.61
CA ALA A 178 29.05 13.37 23.99
C ALA A 178 28.12 14.57 23.82
N ALA A 179 28.56 15.78 24.19
CA ALA A 179 27.78 17.01 24.03
C ALA A 179 27.50 17.32 22.54
N LEU A 180 28.54 17.28 21.69
CA LEU A 180 28.39 17.50 20.25
C LEU A 180 27.50 16.44 19.58
N SER A 181 27.59 15.19 20.05
CA SER A 181 26.74 14.10 19.56
C SER A 181 25.27 14.26 19.95
N ARG A 182 24.96 14.87 21.10
CA ARG A 182 23.59 15.20 21.50
C ARG A 182 23.01 16.32 20.63
N GLN A 183 23.79 17.36 20.37
CA GLN A 183 23.36 18.49 19.51
C GLN A 183 23.08 18.04 18.07
N LYS A 184 23.97 17.22 17.49
CA LYS A 184 23.76 16.65 16.14
C LYS A 184 22.49 15.80 16.07
N ARG A 185 22.24 14.96 17.09
CA ARG A 185 21.03 14.11 17.13
C ARG A 185 19.74 14.93 17.20
N ALA A 186 19.72 16.01 17.97
CA ALA A 186 18.57 16.91 18.05
C ALA A 186 18.29 17.59 16.70
N MET A 187 19.33 18.12 16.04
CA MET A 187 19.19 18.79 14.74
C MET A 187 18.72 17.83 13.65
N VAL A 188 19.29 16.62 13.59
CA VAL A 188 18.87 15.58 12.63
C VAL A 188 17.43 15.13 12.89
N SER A 189 16.99 15.05 14.14
CA SER A 189 15.60 14.69 14.49
C SER A 189 14.60 15.71 13.95
N VAL A 190 14.87 17.01 14.15
CA VAL A 190 14.02 18.10 13.64
C VAL A 190 13.98 18.07 12.12
N ALA A 191 15.14 18.02 11.46
CA ALA A 191 15.22 17.96 10.00
C ALA A 191 14.50 16.73 9.43
N ARG A 192 14.57 15.57 10.11
CA ARG A 192 13.88 14.34 9.69
C ARG A 192 12.38 14.42 9.89
N SER A 193 11.90 15.13 10.92
CA SER A 193 10.48 15.37 11.12
C SER A 193 9.92 16.32 10.06
N GLU A 194 10.64 17.41 9.77
CA GLU A 194 10.24 18.37 8.73
C GLU A 194 10.24 17.72 7.35
N ALA A 195 11.29 16.97 7.00
CA ALA A 195 11.36 16.26 5.72
C ALA A 195 10.22 15.24 5.57
N ARG A 196 9.85 14.55 6.65
CA ARG A 196 8.72 13.61 6.64
C ARG A 196 7.38 14.33 6.50
N PHE A 197 7.20 15.45 7.20
CA PHE A 197 6.01 16.28 7.06
C PHE A 197 5.86 16.78 5.63
N ARG A 198 6.92 17.39 5.04
CA ARG A 198 6.93 17.84 3.65
C ARG A 198 6.63 16.70 2.67
N ALA A 199 7.28 15.56 2.84
CA ALA A 199 7.03 14.40 1.97
C ALA A 199 5.56 13.94 2.03
N THR A 200 4.97 13.81 3.22
CA THR A 200 3.56 13.42 3.37
C THR A 200 2.62 14.50 2.84
N PHE A 201 2.92 15.77 3.09
CA PHE A 201 2.11 16.91 2.67
C PHE A 201 2.11 17.05 1.14
N ASP A 202 3.29 17.03 0.52
CA ASP A 202 3.47 17.25 -0.92
C ASP A 202 3.03 16.05 -1.78
N GLN A 203 3.18 14.83 -1.28
CA GLN A 203 2.85 13.59 -2.01
C GLN A 203 1.47 13.02 -1.66
N ALA A 204 0.69 13.69 -0.80
CA ALA A 204 -0.66 13.24 -0.49
C ALA A 204 -1.53 13.20 -1.74
N ALA A 205 -2.28 12.11 -1.92
CA ALA A 205 -3.29 11.99 -2.99
C ALA A 205 -4.56 12.82 -2.74
N VAL A 206 -4.60 13.56 -1.62
CA VAL A 206 -5.68 14.44 -1.19
C VAL A 206 -5.16 15.86 -1.06
N GLY A 207 -6.04 16.84 -1.24
CA GLY A 207 -5.75 18.22 -0.90
C GLY A 207 -5.55 18.36 0.60
N ILE A 208 -4.46 19.00 1.02
CA ILE A 208 -4.22 19.35 2.42
C ILE A 208 -4.01 20.85 2.49
N VAL A 209 -4.81 21.48 3.34
CA VAL A 209 -4.83 22.92 3.54
C VAL A 209 -4.59 23.21 5.01
N ARG A 210 -3.61 24.07 5.30
CA ARG A 210 -3.49 24.74 6.59
C ARG A 210 -4.08 26.14 6.45
N SER A 211 -5.07 26.46 7.28
CA SER A 211 -5.69 27.79 7.30
C SER A 211 -5.66 28.40 8.69
N ALA A 212 -5.67 29.73 8.74
CA ALA A 212 -5.87 30.46 9.99
C ALA A 212 -7.32 30.26 10.49
N LEU A 213 -7.59 30.68 11.72
CA LEU A 213 -8.93 30.54 12.32
C LEU A 213 -10.02 31.32 11.58
N ASP A 214 -9.65 32.34 10.80
CA ASP A 214 -10.53 33.09 9.89
C ASP A 214 -10.68 32.44 8.50
N LEU A 215 -10.15 31.22 8.32
CA LEU A 215 -10.13 30.43 7.08
C LEU A 215 -9.22 31.00 5.98
N ARG A 216 -8.33 31.93 6.32
CA ARG A 216 -7.29 32.38 5.39
C ARG A 216 -6.27 31.27 5.13
N LEU A 217 -6.01 30.95 3.87
CA LEU A 217 -5.07 29.91 3.47
C LEU A 217 -3.63 30.29 3.82
N LEU A 218 -2.99 29.50 4.68
CA LEU A 218 -1.60 29.70 5.13
C LEU A 218 -0.63 28.79 4.39
N GLU A 219 -1.05 27.57 4.07
CA GLU A 219 -0.26 26.58 3.35
C GLU A 219 -1.20 25.63 2.63
N VAL A 220 -0.89 25.31 1.37
CA VAL A 220 -1.66 24.37 0.55
C VAL A 220 -0.69 23.43 -0.14
N ASN A 221 -1.05 22.16 -0.25
CA ASN A 221 -0.22 21.18 -0.95
C ASN A 221 -0.45 21.22 -2.46
N PRO A 222 0.47 20.66 -3.28
CA PRO A 222 0.33 20.63 -4.72
C PRO A 222 -0.97 19.97 -5.21
N LYS A 223 -1.47 18.96 -4.49
CA LYS A 223 -2.70 18.27 -4.87
C LYS A 223 -3.93 19.16 -4.79
N PHE A 224 -4.04 20.02 -3.78
CA PHE A 224 -5.13 20.99 -3.67
C PHE A 224 -5.09 22.02 -4.82
N CYS A 225 -3.89 22.48 -5.18
CA CYS A 225 -3.66 23.37 -6.32
C CYS A 225 -4.10 22.73 -7.65
N GLU A 226 -3.66 21.49 -7.90
CA GLU A 226 -4.03 20.70 -9.09
C GLU A 226 -5.55 20.52 -9.19
N MET A 227 -6.19 20.17 -8.07
CA MET A 227 -7.63 19.92 -7.98
C MET A 227 -8.46 21.16 -8.34
N LEU A 228 -8.03 22.37 -7.98
CA LEU A 228 -8.77 23.61 -8.25
C LEU A 228 -8.23 24.42 -9.44
N GLY A 229 -7.10 24.03 -10.02
CA GLY A 229 -6.49 24.70 -11.17
C GLY A 229 -5.81 26.04 -10.86
N TYR A 230 -5.50 26.30 -9.59
CA TYR A 230 -4.80 27.52 -9.16
C TYR A 230 -3.34 27.23 -8.84
N ALA A 231 -2.47 28.23 -9.06
CA ALA A 231 -1.11 28.17 -8.52
C ALA A 231 -1.12 28.40 -7.00
N GLN A 232 -0.12 27.91 -6.29
CA GLN A 232 -0.03 28.03 -4.84
C GLN A 232 -0.04 29.51 -4.41
N GLU A 233 0.70 30.35 -5.11
CA GLU A 233 0.81 31.79 -4.85
C GLU A 233 -0.51 32.54 -5.05
N GLU A 234 -1.40 32.01 -5.89
CA GLU A 234 -2.74 32.56 -6.10
C GLU A 234 -3.69 32.17 -4.97
N LEU A 235 -3.44 31.07 -4.26
CA LEU A 235 -4.31 30.58 -3.19
C LEU A 235 -3.90 31.12 -1.82
N LEU A 236 -2.60 31.32 -1.58
CA LEU A 236 -2.12 31.81 -0.29
C LEU A 236 -2.72 33.18 0.03
N GLY A 237 -3.31 33.31 1.23
CA GLY A 237 -3.98 34.53 1.66
C GLY A 237 -5.44 34.67 1.22
N HIS A 238 -5.95 33.85 0.30
CA HIS A 238 -7.39 33.79 0.01
C HIS A 238 -8.17 33.16 1.17
N ASN A 239 -9.45 33.49 1.27
CA ASN A 239 -10.34 32.80 2.19
C ASN A 239 -10.84 31.50 1.56
N LEU A 240 -10.78 30.38 2.29
CA LEU A 240 -11.25 29.09 1.79
C LEU A 240 -12.72 29.14 1.34
N LEU A 241 -13.57 29.95 1.98
CA LEU A 241 -14.99 30.09 1.62
C LEU A 241 -15.20 30.72 0.24
N ASP A 242 -14.27 31.54 -0.24
CA ASP A 242 -14.40 32.17 -1.56
C ASP A 242 -14.25 31.16 -2.71
N LEU A 243 -13.54 30.06 -2.44
CA LEU A 243 -13.32 28.95 -3.36
C LEU A 243 -14.49 27.97 -3.39
N LEU A 244 -15.53 28.17 -2.56
CA LEU A 244 -16.70 27.31 -2.51
C LEU A 244 -17.80 27.79 -3.45
N SER A 245 -18.62 26.83 -3.89
CA SER A 245 -19.88 27.09 -4.57
C SER A 245 -20.78 28.00 -3.71
N PRO A 246 -21.56 28.92 -4.30
CA PRO A 246 -22.43 29.82 -3.53
C PRO A 246 -23.38 29.10 -2.57
N GLU A 247 -23.84 27.90 -2.94
CA GLU A 247 -24.77 27.08 -2.14
C GLU A 247 -24.10 26.47 -0.90
N ASP A 248 -22.79 26.23 -0.94
CA ASP A 248 -22.06 25.57 0.16
C ASP A 248 -21.35 26.56 1.12
N ARG A 249 -21.25 27.84 0.75
CA ARG A 249 -20.58 28.88 1.58
C ARG A 249 -21.19 29.01 2.97
N ALA A 250 -22.51 29.16 3.05
CA ALA A 250 -23.20 29.33 4.34
C ALA A 250 -23.04 28.10 5.24
N ARG A 251 -23.20 26.90 4.65
CA ARG A 251 -23.05 25.62 5.36
C ARG A 251 -21.64 25.43 5.92
N ASN A 252 -20.62 25.74 5.13
CA ASN A 252 -19.22 25.65 5.56
C ASN A 252 -18.87 26.71 6.62
N SER A 253 -19.41 27.91 6.52
CA SER A 253 -19.23 28.95 7.56
C SER A 253 -19.79 28.48 8.90
N ASP A 254 -21.02 27.97 8.92
CA ASP A 254 -21.65 27.41 10.13
C ASP A 254 -20.87 26.22 10.70
N PHE A 255 -20.38 25.34 9.83
CA PHE A 255 -19.57 24.20 10.22
C PHE A 255 -18.27 24.63 10.92
N ASN A 256 -17.55 25.60 10.34
CA ASN A 256 -16.31 26.12 10.92
C ASN A 256 -16.56 26.85 12.25
N ASN A 257 -17.64 27.62 12.36
CA ASN A 257 -18.01 28.28 13.62
C ASN A 257 -18.27 27.26 14.75
N ARG A 258 -18.91 26.12 14.44
CA ARG A 258 -19.15 25.05 15.42
C ARG A 258 -17.86 24.35 15.84
N LEU A 259 -16.93 24.13 14.90
CA LEU A 259 -15.62 23.54 15.19
C LEU A 259 -14.81 24.43 16.14
N LEU A 260 -14.82 25.75 15.91
CA LEU A 260 -14.15 26.72 16.79
C LEU A 260 -14.82 26.84 18.17
N ALA A 261 -16.15 26.73 18.22
CA ALA A 261 -16.91 26.81 19.48
C ALA A 261 -16.77 25.57 20.38
N ASN A 262 -16.42 24.40 19.81
CA ASN A 262 -16.21 23.17 20.58
C ASN A 262 -14.93 22.41 20.16
N PRO A 263 -13.73 22.92 20.49
CA PRO A 263 -12.44 22.35 20.11
C PRO A 263 -12.21 20.91 20.58
N SER A 264 -12.87 20.50 21.66
CA SER A 264 -12.72 19.19 22.32
C SER A 264 -13.90 18.25 22.05
N GLY A 265 -14.83 18.64 21.18
CA GLY A 265 -15.94 17.81 20.76
C GLY A 265 -15.48 16.63 19.90
N PRO A 266 -16.38 15.64 19.64
CA PRO A 266 -16.11 14.61 18.65
C PRO A 266 -15.75 15.25 17.31
N LEU A 267 -14.82 14.62 16.58
CA LEU A 267 -14.42 15.05 15.23
C LEU A 267 -15.69 15.28 14.40
N PRO A 268 -15.83 16.46 13.76
CA PRO A 268 -17.00 16.72 12.94
C PRO A 268 -17.10 15.66 11.84
N PRO A 269 -18.32 15.23 11.46
CA PRO A 269 -18.49 14.32 10.35
C PRO A 269 -17.95 14.92 9.06
N GLU A 270 -17.41 14.06 8.21
CA GLU A 270 -17.02 14.39 6.85
C GLU A 270 -18.17 15.05 6.09
N MET A 271 -17.89 16.14 5.36
CA MET A 271 -18.90 16.91 4.64
C MET A 271 -18.62 16.98 3.15
N GLU A 272 -19.62 16.63 2.34
CA GLU A 272 -19.57 16.88 0.90
C GLU A 272 -19.73 18.38 0.62
N THR A 273 -18.81 18.94 -0.16
CA THR A 273 -18.73 20.37 -0.49
C THR A 273 -18.33 20.55 -1.95
N GLY A 274 -19.02 21.43 -2.67
CA GLY A 274 -18.64 21.87 -4.01
C GLY A 274 -17.64 23.02 -3.96
N TYR A 275 -16.45 22.79 -4.49
CA TYR A 275 -15.45 23.82 -4.75
C TYR A 275 -15.55 24.32 -6.19
N LEU A 276 -15.15 25.56 -6.42
CA LEU A 276 -15.05 26.17 -7.75
C LEU A 276 -13.63 26.03 -8.27
N HIS A 277 -13.48 25.32 -9.38
CA HIS A 277 -12.27 25.31 -10.16
C HIS A 277 -12.09 26.67 -10.85
N LYS A 278 -10.84 27.02 -11.22
CA LYS A 278 -10.49 28.31 -11.86
C LYS A 278 -11.23 28.59 -13.17
N ASP A 279 -11.64 27.54 -13.88
CA ASP A 279 -12.46 27.64 -15.11
C ASP A 279 -13.97 27.82 -14.87
N GLY A 280 -14.39 27.84 -13.60
CA GLY A 280 -15.80 27.97 -13.19
C GLY A 280 -16.56 26.64 -13.04
N SER A 281 -15.94 25.49 -13.33
CA SER A 281 -16.55 24.18 -13.09
C SER A 281 -16.55 23.82 -11.59
N VAL A 282 -17.48 22.94 -11.19
CA VAL A 282 -17.59 22.49 -9.80
C VAL A 282 -16.77 21.21 -9.60
N VAL A 283 -15.92 21.21 -8.58
CA VAL A 283 -15.19 20.06 -8.06
C VAL A 283 -15.86 19.62 -6.77
N TRP A 284 -16.37 18.39 -6.76
CA TRP A 284 -16.99 17.83 -5.56
C TRP A 284 -15.92 17.23 -4.67
N ALA A 285 -15.89 17.63 -3.40
CA ALA A 285 -14.94 17.12 -2.44
C ALA A 285 -15.59 16.72 -1.12
N ILE A 286 -15.01 15.70 -0.48
CA ILE A 286 -15.28 15.38 0.93
C ILE A 286 -14.25 16.13 1.78
N VAL A 287 -14.75 16.87 2.76
CA VAL A 287 -13.94 17.77 3.59
C VAL A 287 -13.99 17.32 5.04
N ALA A 288 -12.81 17.21 5.64
CA ALA A 288 -12.64 17.01 7.08
C ALA A 288 -11.67 18.06 7.63
N SER A 289 -12.11 18.82 8.64
CA SER A 289 -11.30 19.86 9.27
C SER A 289 -11.04 19.53 10.73
N THR A 290 -9.79 19.70 11.15
CA THR A 290 -9.35 19.51 12.54
C THR A 290 -8.70 20.78 13.04
N LEU A 291 -9.06 21.21 14.25
CA LEU A 291 -8.41 22.32 14.93
C LEU A 291 -7.12 21.87 15.61
N VAL A 292 -6.03 22.59 15.36
CA VAL A 292 -4.73 22.37 15.99
C VAL A 292 -4.50 23.49 17.01
N ASN A 293 -4.22 23.08 18.24
CA ASN A 293 -3.92 24.00 19.33
C ASN A 293 -2.41 24.27 19.43
N GLY A 294 -2.06 25.49 19.81
CA GLY A 294 -0.70 25.91 20.08
C GLY A 294 -0.17 25.35 21.41
N LYS A 295 1.07 25.74 21.76
CA LYS A 295 1.78 25.22 22.95
C LYS A 295 1.08 25.46 24.28
N ASN A 296 0.20 26.47 24.36
CA ASN A 296 -0.52 26.84 25.57
C ASN A 296 -1.94 26.24 25.63
N GLY A 297 -2.35 25.46 24.64
CA GLY A 297 -3.71 24.91 24.53
C GLY A 297 -4.70 25.82 23.79
N ASP A 298 -4.29 27.03 23.41
CA ASP A 298 -5.11 27.96 22.63
C ASP A 298 -5.22 27.51 21.15
N PRO A 299 -6.37 27.74 20.48
CA PRO A 299 -6.53 27.49 19.04
C PRO A 299 -5.47 28.25 18.22
N ASP A 300 -4.77 27.56 17.31
CA ASP A 300 -3.71 28.15 16.47
C ASP A 300 -4.12 28.18 14.99
N TYR A 301 -4.37 27.01 14.40
CA TYR A 301 -4.75 26.89 12.99
C TYR A 301 -5.61 25.66 12.73
N LEU A 302 -6.25 25.64 11.56
CA LEU A 302 -7.05 24.52 11.06
C LEU A 302 -6.25 23.73 10.03
N VAL A 303 -6.35 22.40 10.10
CA VAL A 303 -5.90 21.49 9.03
C VAL A 303 -7.13 20.89 8.39
N THR A 304 -7.29 21.11 7.09
CA THR A 304 -8.39 20.60 6.30
C THR A 304 -7.86 19.61 5.27
N ILE A 305 -8.41 18.40 5.30
CA ILE A 305 -8.17 17.35 4.30
C ILE A 305 -9.35 17.37 3.34
N ILE A 306 -9.05 17.41 2.04
CA ILE A 306 -10.00 17.61 0.96
C ILE A 306 -9.78 16.50 -0.07
N GLN A 307 -10.71 15.55 -0.11
CA GLN A 307 -10.66 14.45 -1.05
C GLN A 307 -11.56 14.75 -2.25
N ASP A 308 -11.01 14.80 -3.45
CA ASP A 308 -11.79 14.92 -4.68
C ASP A 308 -12.62 13.65 -4.92
N VAL A 309 -13.93 13.83 -5.07
CA VAL A 309 -14.91 12.78 -5.37
C VAL A 309 -15.71 13.11 -6.64
N THR A 310 -15.22 14.02 -7.47
CA THR A 310 -15.89 14.49 -8.69
C THR A 310 -16.16 13.34 -9.67
N GLU A 311 -15.16 12.48 -9.92
CA GLU A 311 -15.34 11.30 -10.79
C GLU A 311 -16.35 10.31 -10.20
N ARG A 312 -16.34 10.11 -8.88
CA ARG A 312 -17.32 9.27 -8.18
C ARG A 312 -18.74 9.82 -8.37
N LYS A 313 -18.96 11.11 -8.13
CA LYS A 313 -20.25 11.78 -8.34
C LYS A 313 -20.73 11.67 -9.79
N ARG A 314 -19.85 11.98 -10.76
CA ARG A 314 -20.18 11.85 -12.20
C ARG A 314 -20.53 10.40 -12.56
N ALA A 315 -19.84 9.42 -11.99
CA ALA A 315 -20.15 8.01 -12.20
C ALA A 315 -21.50 7.63 -11.58
N GLU A 316 -21.79 8.07 -10.35
CA GLU A 316 -23.07 7.84 -9.67
C GLU A 316 -24.23 8.48 -10.44
N GLU A 317 -24.10 9.73 -10.87
CA GLU A 317 -25.08 10.43 -11.72
C GLU A 317 -25.29 9.71 -13.04
N ARG A 318 -24.21 9.23 -13.68
CA ARG A 318 -24.29 8.47 -14.93
C ARG A 318 -24.99 7.13 -14.72
N VAL A 319 -24.70 6.43 -13.62
CA VAL A 319 -25.38 5.17 -13.27
C VAL A 319 -26.87 5.44 -13.03
N ALA A 320 -27.21 6.48 -12.26
CA ALA A 320 -28.60 6.88 -12.03
C ALA A 320 -29.32 7.24 -13.34
N TYR A 321 -28.64 7.94 -14.25
CA TYR A 321 -29.19 8.25 -15.57
C TYR A 321 -29.43 6.98 -16.40
N LEU A 322 -28.44 6.07 -16.49
CA LEU A 322 -28.55 4.82 -17.24
C LEU A 322 -29.57 3.84 -16.66
N ALA A 323 -29.82 3.89 -15.35
CA ALA A 323 -30.89 3.15 -14.70
C ALA A 323 -32.28 3.59 -15.18
N CYS A 324 -32.40 4.81 -15.70
CA CYS A 324 -33.66 5.42 -16.12
C CYS A 324 -33.80 5.65 -17.65
N PHE A 325 -32.71 5.76 -18.38
CA PHE A 325 -32.70 6.18 -19.79
C PHE A 325 -31.82 5.29 -20.66
N ASP A 326 -32.20 5.16 -21.94
CA ASP A 326 -31.40 4.50 -22.97
C ASP A 326 -30.23 5.40 -23.39
N ALA A 327 -29.01 4.86 -23.31
CA ALA A 327 -27.77 5.62 -23.54
C ALA A 327 -27.64 6.17 -24.96
N LEU A 328 -28.26 5.53 -25.95
CA LEU A 328 -28.14 5.90 -27.36
C LEU A 328 -29.17 6.96 -27.76
N THR A 329 -30.44 6.75 -27.38
CA THR A 329 -31.55 7.61 -27.83
C THR A 329 -31.95 8.69 -26.83
N GLY A 330 -31.51 8.60 -25.57
CA GLY A 330 -31.94 9.49 -24.49
C GLY A 330 -33.40 9.29 -24.05
N LEU A 331 -34.12 8.35 -24.66
CA LEU A 331 -35.48 7.99 -24.25
C LEU A 331 -35.48 7.25 -22.91
N PRO A 332 -36.57 7.33 -22.13
CA PRO A 332 -36.84 6.37 -21.05
C PRO A 332 -36.51 4.94 -21.46
N ASN A 333 -35.84 4.21 -20.57
CA ASN A 333 -35.62 2.78 -20.75
C ASN A 333 -36.84 1.97 -20.27
N ARG A 334 -36.76 0.63 -20.37
CA ARG A 334 -37.83 -0.28 -19.92
C ARG A 334 -38.26 -0.04 -18.47
N HIS A 335 -37.31 0.23 -17.57
CA HIS A 335 -37.60 0.44 -16.15
C HIS A 335 -38.40 1.73 -15.93
N ARG A 336 -37.92 2.86 -16.45
CA ARG A 336 -38.63 4.15 -16.34
C ARG A 336 -39.99 4.15 -17.04
N LEU A 337 -40.12 3.43 -18.16
CA LEU A 337 -41.41 3.24 -18.83
C LEU A 337 -42.40 2.51 -17.92
N HIS A 338 -41.98 1.39 -17.32
CA HIS A 338 -42.82 0.60 -16.43
C HIS A 338 -43.31 1.43 -15.23
N ASP A 339 -42.41 2.19 -14.60
CA ASP A 339 -42.75 3.07 -13.48
C ASP A 339 -43.76 4.15 -13.90
N ARG A 340 -43.54 4.78 -15.06
CA ARG A 340 -44.48 5.78 -15.61
C ARG A 340 -45.84 5.17 -15.93
N LEU A 341 -45.88 4.02 -16.59
CA LEU A 341 -47.12 3.30 -16.89
C LEU A 341 -47.87 2.93 -15.60
N THR A 342 -47.16 2.47 -14.57
CA THR A 342 -47.75 2.16 -13.26
C THR A 342 -48.39 3.39 -12.62
N GLN A 343 -47.69 4.53 -12.63
CA GLN A 343 -48.23 5.80 -12.14
C GLN A 343 -49.45 6.26 -12.93
N MET A 344 -49.42 6.12 -14.26
CA MET A 344 -50.53 6.48 -15.13
C MET A 344 -51.75 5.59 -14.87
N LEU A 345 -51.58 4.28 -14.70
CA LEU A 345 -52.66 3.34 -14.39
C LEU A 345 -53.32 3.67 -13.04
N ALA A 346 -52.52 3.96 -12.01
CA ALA A 346 -53.04 4.39 -10.72
C ALA A 346 -53.84 5.69 -10.82
N GLN A 347 -53.47 6.60 -11.72
CA GLN A 347 -54.25 7.80 -11.99
C GLN A 347 -55.55 7.48 -12.75
N ALA A 348 -55.48 6.68 -13.81
CA ALA A 348 -56.63 6.31 -14.64
C ALA A 348 -57.68 5.50 -13.88
N GLN A 349 -57.27 4.65 -12.94
CA GLN A 349 -58.17 3.96 -12.00
C GLN A 349 -59.04 4.94 -11.20
N ARG A 350 -58.50 6.11 -10.85
CA ARG A 350 -59.23 7.14 -10.08
C ARG A 350 -60.12 8.01 -10.95
N THR A 351 -59.72 8.27 -12.19
CA THR A 351 -60.42 9.20 -13.10
C THR A 351 -61.28 8.50 -14.16
N ALA A 352 -61.37 7.16 -14.13
CA ALA A 352 -62.00 6.33 -15.16
C ALA A 352 -61.51 6.66 -16.59
N GLY A 353 -60.19 6.88 -16.72
CA GLY A 353 -59.56 7.24 -17.98
C GLY A 353 -59.06 6.02 -18.76
N TRP A 354 -58.93 6.16 -20.09
CA TRP A 354 -58.34 5.14 -20.95
C TRP A 354 -56.84 5.37 -21.13
N ILE A 355 -56.05 4.29 -21.10
CA ILE A 355 -54.61 4.31 -21.38
C ILE A 355 -54.33 3.33 -22.52
N GLY A 356 -53.54 3.76 -23.50
CA GLY A 356 -53.05 2.89 -24.57
C GLY A 356 -51.59 2.52 -24.35
N CYS A 357 -51.26 1.24 -24.45
CA CYS A 357 -49.88 0.76 -24.45
C CYS A 357 -49.57 0.19 -25.83
N MET A 358 -48.57 0.76 -26.51
CA MET A 358 -48.14 0.37 -27.84
C MET A 358 -46.72 -0.16 -27.81
N ILE A 359 -46.48 -1.32 -28.42
CA ILE A 359 -45.15 -1.87 -28.68
C ILE A 359 -44.86 -1.74 -30.17
N VAL A 360 -43.81 -1.02 -30.51
CA VAL A 360 -43.38 -0.74 -31.88
C VAL A 360 -42.11 -1.53 -32.18
N LYS A 361 -42.19 -2.41 -33.17
CA LYS A 361 -41.03 -3.19 -33.63
C LYS A 361 -40.65 -2.80 -35.04
N LEU A 362 -39.40 -2.38 -35.19
CA LEU A 362 -38.83 -2.04 -36.49
C LEU A 362 -38.41 -3.32 -37.23
N ASP A 363 -38.73 -3.37 -38.53
CA ASP A 363 -38.27 -4.43 -39.41
C ASP A 363 -36.84 -4.16 -39.91
N HIS A 364 -36.07 -5.23 -40.15
CA HIS A 364 -34.75 -5.19 -40.81
C HIS A 364 -33.63 -4.32 -40.19
N VAL A 365 -33.78 -3.83 -38.95
CA VAL A 365 -32.69 -3.10 -38.26
C VAL A 365 -31.42 -3.95 -38.13
N LYS A 366 -31.56 -5.27 -37.92
CA LYS A 366 -30.43 -6.21 -37.84
C LYS A 366 -29.72 -6.40 -39.18
N ASP A 367 -30.47 -6.44 -40.29
CA ASP A 367 -29.93 -6.61 -41.63
C ASP A 367 -29.24 -5.32 -42.12
N MET A 368 -29.70 -4.17 -41.65
CA MET A 368 -29.02 -2.91 -41.95
C MET A 368 -27.74 -2.71 -41.13
N ASN A 369 -27.71 -3.16 -39.87
CA ASN A 369 -26.47 -3.14 -39.08
C ASN A 369 -25.38 -4.05 -39.64
N SER A 370 -25.74 -5.09 -40.40
CA SER A 370 -24.77 -5.97 -41.06
C SER A 370 -24.35 -5.49 -42.45
N ILE A 371 -25.17 -4.69 -43.14
CA ILE A 371 -24.90 -4.16 -44.49
C ILE A 371 -24.24 -2.77 -44.47
N TYR A 372 -24.46 -1.96 -43.43
CA TYR A 372 -24.00 -0.58 -43.35
C TYR A 372 -23.05 -0.35 -42.16
N TRP A 373 -21.86 0.16 -42.48
CA TRP A 373 -20.75 0.53 -41.59
C TRP A 373 -21.13 1.05 -40.18
N HIS A 374 -20.31 0.65 -39.19
CA HIS A 374 -20.38 0.87 -37.74
C HIS A 374 -20.77 2.29 -37.27
N GLY A 375 -22.07 2.62 -37.33
CA GLY A 375 -22.64 3.86 -36.79
C GLY A 375 -23.85 4.41 -37.56
N ALA A 376 -24.19 3.85 -38.73
CA ALA A 376 -25.40 4.23 -39.47
C ALA A 376 -26.69 3.78 -38.77
N GLY A 377 -26.71 2.57 -38.19
CA GLY A 377 -27.86 2.06 -37.45
C GLY A 377 -28.13 2.81 -36.14
N ASP A 378 -27.09 3.26 -35.45
CA ASP A 378 -27.25 4.05 -34.23
C ASP A 378 -27.87 5.42 -34.53
N ARG A 379 -27.41 6.10 -35.60
CA ARG A 379 -28.04 7.34 -36.07
C ARG A 379 -29.48 7.14 -36.52
N LEU A 380 -29.78 6.03 -37.20
CA LEU A 380 -31.15 5.68 -37.55
C LEU A 380 -32.03 5.54 -36.30
N LEU A 381 -31.55 4.86 -35.27
CA LEU A 381 -32.29 4.68 -34.02
C LEU A 381 -32.54 6.00 -33.28
N VAL A 382 -31.58 6.93 -33.33
CA VAL A 382 -31.75 8.30 -32.80
C VAL A 382 -32.81 9.07 -33.59
N GLU A 383 -32.76 9.05 -34.93
CA GLU A 383 -33.75 9.74 -35.77
C GLU A 383 -35.17 9.15 -35.60
N ILE A 384 -35.27 7.83 -35.43
CA ILE A 384 -36.54 7.16 -35.11
C ILE A 384 -37.06 7.61 -33.74
N ALA A 385 -36.20 7.68 -32.72
CA ALA A 385 -36.58 8.15 -31.41
C ALA A 385 -37.14 9.58 -31.47
N GLU A 386 -36.48 10.48 -32.20
CA GLU A 386 -36.97 11.85 -32.41
C GLU A 386 -38.32 11.89 -33.14
N ARG A 387 -38.50 11.08 -34.19
CA ARG A 387 -39.80 11.03 -34.91
C ARG A 387 -40.92 10.51 -34.01
N LEU A 388 -40.66 9.45 -33.24
CA LEU A 388 -41.63 8.92 -32.28
C LEU A 388 -41.98 9.94 -31.19
N GLN A 389 -41.01 10.72 -30.70
CA GLN A 389 -41.28 11.82 -29.77
C GLN A 389 -42.13 12.92 -30.37
N ARG A 390 -41.93 13.28 -31.65
CA ARG A 390 -42.76 14.29 -32.34
C ARG A 390 -44.19 13.81 -32.59
N SER A 391 -44.39 12.50 -32.77
CA SER A 391 -45.72 11.89 -32.89
C SER A 391 -46.44 11.74 -31.54
N ALA A 392 -45.73 11.86 -30.42
CA ALA A 392 -46.29 11.76 -29.07
C ALA A 392 -46.62 13.13 -28.49
N ARG A 393 -47.67 13.22 -27.66
CA ARG A 393 -48.00 14.44 -26.92
C ARG A 393 -47.13 14.57 -25.68
N GLY A 394 -47.04 15.78 -25.10
CA GLY A 394 -46.25 16.00 -23.88
C GLY A 394 -46.69 15.18 -22.65
N SER A 395 -47.92 14.66 -22.66
CA SER A 395 -48.44 13.76 -21.62
C SER A 395 -48.18 12.27 -21.88
N ASP A 396 -47.78 11.92 -23.11
CA ASP A 396 -47.48 10.54 -23.51
C ASP A 396 -46.01 10.19 -23.19
N THR A 397 -45.72 8.91 -23.04
CA THR A 397 -44.36 8.43 -22.77
C THR A 397 -43.85 7.58 -23.92
N VAL A 398 -42.75 8.01 -24.55
CA VAL A 398 -42.00 7.23 -25.54
C VAL A 398 -40.80 6.62 -24.86
N ALA A 399 -40.55 5.33 -25.06
CA ALA A 399 -39.43 4.61 -24.47
C ALA A 399 -38.77 3.67 -25.47
N ARG A 400 -37.50 3.33 -25.22
CA ARG A 400 -36.80 2.29 -25.96
C ARG A 400 -36.62 1.07 -25.09
N LEU A 401 -37.09 -0.09 -25.58
CA LEU A 401 -37.05 -1.35 -24.84
C LEU A 401 -35.78 -2.17 -25.13
N GLY A 402 -35.08 -1.85 -26.22
CA GLY A 402 -33.81 -2.45 -26.63
C GLY A 402 -33.78 -2.83 -28.11
N GLY A 403 -32.60 -2.79 -28.73
CA GLY A 403 -32.45 -3.07 -30.17
C GLY A 403 -33.28 -2.10 -31.02
N GLY A 404 -34.15 -2.63 -31.87
CA GLY A 404 -35.11 -1.86 -32.69
C GLY A 404 -36.55 -1.91 -32.15
N GLU A 405 -36.73 -1.97 -30.82
CA GLU A 405 -38.03 -2.04 -30.15
C GLU A 405 -38.27 -0.80 -29.29
N PHE A 406 -39.41 -0.17 -29.50
CA PHE A 406 -39.86 1.03 -28.82
C PHE A 406 -41.23 0.77 -28.20
N ALA A 407 -41.59 1.58 -27.22
CA ALA A 407 -42.90 1.56 -26.61
C ALA A 407 -43.44 2.98 -26.50
N LEU A 408 -44.74 3.12 -26.74
CA LEU A 408 -45.46 4.37 -26.56
C LEU A 408 -46.62 4.10 -25.60
N VAL A 409 -46.69 4.88 -24.53
CA VAL A 409 -47.80 4.86 -23.58
C VAL A 409 -48.59 6.15 -23.75
N LEU A 410 -49.82 6.00 -24.22
CA LEU A 410 -50.77 7.07 -24.49
C LEU A 410 -51.62 7.33 -23.26
N SER A 411 -51.60 8.58 -22.84
CA SER A 411 -52.34 9.08 -21.69
C SER A 411 -53.70 9.63 -22.10
N ASN A 412 -54.69 9.52 -21.21
CA ASN A 412 -55.96 10.26 -21.30
C ASN A 412 -56.69 10.10 -22.66
N LEU A 413 -56.80 8.86 -23.14
CA LEU A 413 -57.57 8.58 -24.34
C LEU A 413 -59.07 8.74 -24.04
N ALA A 414 -59.86 9.23 -25.02
CA ALA A 414 -61.30 9.35 -24.86
C ALA A 414 -62.00 8.00 -25.13
N LYS A 415 -61.45 7.22 -26.07
CA LYS A 415 -61.89 5.86 -26.41
C LYS A 415 -60.73 5.00 -26.90
N ALA A 416 -60.93 3.68 -26.90
CA ALA A 416 -59.92 2.70 -27.36
C ALA A 416 -59.44 2.95 -28.81
N ASP A 417 -60.35 3.35 -29.71
CA ASP A 417 -60.03 3.60 -31.13
C ASP A 417 -59.02 4.73 -31.35
N ASP A 418 -58.90 5.67 -30.40
CA ASP A 418 -57.98 6.80 -30.50
C ASP A 418 -56.52 6.32 -30.52
N ALA A 419 -56.22 5.19 -29.86
CA ALA A 419 -54.90 4.57 -29.93
C ALA A 419 -54.58 4.05 -31.33
N GLY A 420 -55.59 3.61 -32.09
CA GLY A 420 -55.42 3.16 -33.48
C GLY A 420 -55.06 4.31 -34.42
N LEU A 421 -55.63 5.50 -34.17
CA LEU A 421 -55.28 6.71 -34.92
C LEU A 421 -53.81 7.09 -34.70
N VAL A 422 -53.36 7.13 -33.44
CA VAL A 422 -51.96 7.43 -33.11
C VAL A 422 -51.02 6.35 -33.67
N ALA A 423 -51.41 5.07 -33.61
CA ALA A 423 -50.62 3.99 -34.21
C ALA A 423 -50.45 4.16 -35.72
N GLN A 424 -51.51 4.58 -36.43
CA GLN A 424 -51.42 4.88 -37.86
C GLN A 424 -50.52 6.09 -38.13
N GLU A 425 -50.64 7.18 -37.36
CA GLU A 425 -49.76 8.35 -37.47
C GLU A 425 -48.29 7.98 -37.26
N VAL A 426 -48.00 7.12 -36.29
CA VAL A 426 -46.64 6.61 -36.04
C VAL A 426 -46.13 5.77 -37.22
N ILE A 427 -46.96 4.88 -37.76
CA ILE A 427 -46.60 4.09 -38.95
C ILE A 427 -46.29 5.00 -40.14
N ASP A 428 -47.15 5.98 -40.40
CA ASP A 428 -46.98 6.91 -41.53
C ASP A 428 -45.72 7.77 -41.35
N ALA A 429 -45.42 8.22 -40.14
CA ALA A 429 -44.21 8.96 -39.81
C ALA A 429 -42.93 8.13 -39.99
N LEU A 430 -42.97 6.84 -39.65
CA LEU A 430 -41.86 5.92 -39.83
C LEU A 430 -41.73 5.43 -41.28
N ALA A 431 -42.78 5.45 -42.08
CA ALA A 431 -42.72 5.10 -43.50
C ALA A 431 -42.01 6.17 -44.35
N GLN A 432 -41.88 7.40 -43.84
CA GLN A 432 -41.15 8.48 -44.53
C GLN A 432 -39.65 8.18 -44.64
N ARG A 433 -39.02 8.60 -45.75
CA ARG A 433 -37.58 8.42 -46.00
C ARG A 433 -36.70 8.96 -44.86
N PHE A 434 -35.69 8.20 -44.45
CA PHE A 434 -34.62 8.62 -43.55
C PHE A 434 -33.40 9.02 -44.36
N ASN A 435 -32.77 10.16 -44.04
CA ASN A 435 -31.58 10.62 -44.75
C ASN A 435 -30.34 10.45 -43.87
N LEU A 436 -29.61 9.37 -44.10
CA LEU A 436 -28.44 9.01 -43.30
C LEU A 436 -27.16 9.16 -44.14
N GLY A 437 -26.55 10.34 -44.06
CA GLY A 437 -25.30 10.63 -44.79
C GLY A 437 -25.47 10.68 -46.30
N GLY A 438 -26.62 11.20 -46.79
CA GLY A 438 -26.90 11.35 -48.23
C GLY A 438 -27.52 10.12 -48.89
N ARG A 439 -27.86 9.08 -48.14
CA ARG A 439 -28.60 7.90 -48.62
C ARG A 439 -30.00 7.89 -48.03
N GLU A 440 -30.98 7.58 -48.89
CA GLU A 440 -32.36 7.42 -48.50
C GLU A 440 -32.61 5.98 -48.04
N ILE A 441 -33.15 5.83 -46.84
CA ILE A 441 -33.50 4.54 -46.25
C ILE A 441 -34.99 4.52 -45.93
N TYR A 442 -35.63 3.39 -46.24
CA TYR A 442 -37.02 3.11 -45.92
C TYR A 442 -37.08 2.02 -44.85
N ILE A 443 -37.88 2.26 -43.82
CA ILE A 443 -38.15 1.28 -42.77
C ILE A 443 -39.65 1.07 -42.64
N SER A 444 -40.04 -0.11 -42.18
CA SER A 444 -41.41 -0.40 -41.75
C SER A 444 -41.41 -0.74 -40.27
N ALA A 445 -42.54 -0.48 -39.63
CA ALA A 445 -42.77 -0.83 -38.24
C ALA A 445 -44.07 -1.62 -38.10
N ASN A 446 -44.07 -2.55 -37.16
CA ASN A 446 -45.28 -3.26 -36.75
C ASN A 446 -45.61 -2.87 -35.31
N ILE A 447 -46.88 -2.56 -35.06
CA ILE A 447 -47.34 -2.05 -33.76
C ILE A 447 -48.37 -2.99 -33.14
N GLY A 448 -48.16 -3.34 -31.88
CA GLY A 448 -49.17 -4.02 -31.05
C GLY A 448 -49.73 -3.06 -30.02
N ILE A 449 -51.05 -3.06 -29.86
CA ILE A 449 -51.77 -2.13 -28.98
C ILE A 449 -52.52 -2.92 -27.92
N ALA A 450 -52.38 -2.57 -26.65
CA ALA A 450 -53.23 -3.02 -25.55
C ALA A 450 -53.86 -1.81 -24.86
N ILE A 451 -55.13 -1.92 -24.49
CA ILE A 451 -55.92 -0.82 -23.92
C ILE A 451 -56.32 -1.14 -22.48
N TYR A 452 -56.11 -0.17 -21.60
CA TYR A 452 -56.71 -0.12 -20.27
C TYR A 452 -57.93 0.81 -20.28
N PRO A 453 -59.04 0.41 -19.63
CA PRO A 453 -59.29 -0.89 -19.02
C PRO A 453 -59.60 -1.99 -20.05
N GLY A 454 -59.27 -3.26 -19.73
CA GLY A 454 -59.69 -4.44 -20.51
C GLY A 454 -58.56 -5.41 -20.88
N ASP A 455 -57.46 -4.90 -21.43
CA ASP A 455 -56.35 -5.73 -21.93
C ASP A 455 -55.23 -5.95 -20.90
N GLY A 456 -55.47 -5.64 -19.62
CA GLY A 456 -54.52 -5.84 -18.51
C GLY A 456 -54.80 -4.87 -17.36
N ASP A 457 -54.62 -5.32 -16.12
CA ASP A 457 -54.92 -4.53 -14.91
C ASP A 457 -53.68 -3.83 -14.31
N ASP A 458 -52.49 -4.22 -14.75
CA ASP A 458 -51.21 -3.67 -14.33
C ASP A 458 -50.28 -3.39 -15.54
N ALA A 459 -49.16 -2.72 -15.26
CA ALA A 459 -48.19 -2.32 -16.29
C ALA A 459 -47.59 -3.53 -17.01
N GLU A 460 -47.27 -4.61 -16.29
CA GLU A 460 -46.69 -5.83 -16.85
C GLU A 460 -47.69 -6.53 -17.79
N GLY A 461 -48.95 -6.66 -17.40
CA GLY A 461 -50.02 -7.26 -18.19
C GLY A 461 -50.27 -6.51 -19.50
N LEU A 462 -50.35 -5.18 -19.45
CA LEU A 462 -50.53 -4.36 -20.66
C LEU A 462 -49.33 -4.44 -21.61
N LEU A 463 -48.11 -4.35 -21.09
CA LEU A 463 -46.89 -4.48 -21.90
C LEU A 463 -46.80 -5.86 -22.56
N LYS A 464 -47.11 -6.92 -21.81
CA LYS A 464 -47.12 -8.31 -22.31
C LYS A 464 -48.16 -8.52 -23.40
N ASN A 465 -49.36 -7.96 -23.22
CA ASN A 465 -50.45 -8.11 -24.18
C ASN A 465 -50.24 -7.25 -25.43
N ALA A 466 -49.67 -6.06 -25.29
CA ALA A 466 -49.26 -5.22 -26.43
C ALA A 466 -48.14 -5.90 -27.24
N ASP A 467 -47.15 -6.51 -26.59
CA ASP A 467 -46.08 -7.29 -27.25
C ASP A 467 -46.64 -8.53 -27.98
N ALA A 468 -47.61 -9.23 -27.37
CA ALA A 468 -48.32 -10.33 -28.04
C ALA A 468 -49.10 -9.87 -29.27
N ALA A 469 -49.75 -8.70 -29.22
CA ALA A 469 -50.41 -8.10 -30.37
C ALA A 469 -49.41 -7.68 -31.46
N MET A 470 -48.23 -7.17 -31.08
CA MET A 470 -47.16 -6.75 -32.00
C MET A 470 -46.60 -7.94 -32.76
N ARG A 471 -46.31 -9.06 -32.07
CA ARG A 471 -45.85 -10.29 -32.74
C ARG A 471 -46.84 -10.76 -33.79
N ARG A 472 -48.14 -10.66 -33.52
CA ARG A 472 -49.17 -11.00 -34.51
C ARG A 472 -49.24 -10.00 -35.64
N ALA A 473 -49.12 -8.70 -35.38
CA ALA A 473 -49.03 -7.70 -36.45
C ALA A 473 -47.93 -8.09 -37.45
N LYS A 474 -46.78 -8.55 -36.96
CA LYS A 474 -45.65 -9.05 -37.77
C LYS A 474 -45.96 -10.34 -38.56
N GLU A 475 -46.78 -11.24 -38.04
CA GLU A 475 -47.20 -12.47 -38.74
C GLU A 475 -48.17 -12.19 -39.91
N TYR A 476 -49.05 -11.20 -39.75
CA TYR A 476 -50.10 -10.88 -40.74
C TYR A 476 -49.63 -9.91 -41.84
N GLY A 477 -48.48 -9.27 -41.70
CA GLY A 477 -47.94 -8.36 -42.71
C GLY A 477 -46.83 -7.45 -42.16
N ARG A 478 -46.36 -6.53 -42.99
CA ARG A 478 -45.46 -5.44 -42.59
C ARG A 478 -46.23 -4.14 -42.57
N ASN A 479 -45.72 -3.16 -41.83
CA ASN A 479 -46.24 -1.79 -41.83
C ASN A 479 -47.70 -1.71 -41.38
N THR A 480 -48.03 -2.39 -40.28
CA THR A 480 -49.40 -2.50 -39.78
C THR A 480 -49.47 -2.49 -38.26
N PHE A 481 -50.65 -2.24 -37.70
CA PHE A 481 -50.91 -2.35 -36.27
C PHE A 481 -52.04 -3.34 -35.96
N ARG A 482 -52.02 -3.90 -34.75
CA ARG A 482 -53.11 -4.76 -34.25
C ARG A 482 -53.39 -4.47 -32.78
N PHE A 483 -54.68 -4.43 -32.44
CA PHE A 483 -55.13 -4.47 -31.05
C PHE A 483 -55.00 -5.88 -30.49
N PHE A 484 -54.73 -5.97 -29.19
CA PHE A 484 -54.87 -7.19 -28.44
C PHE A 484 -56.34 -7.60 -28.39
N LEU A 485 -56.63 -8.88 -28.60
CA LEU A 485 -57.95 -9.45 -28.42
C LEU A 485 -57.81 -10.68 -27.51
N PRO A 486 -58.49 -10.73 -26.33
CA PRO A 486 -58.39 -11.84 -25.38
C PRO A 486 -58.73 -13.22 -25.99
N ARG A 487 -59.54 -13.29 -27.05
CA ARG A 487 -59.93 -14.55 -27.74
C ARG A 487 -58.79 -15.23 -28.51
N MET A 488 -57.62 -14.62 -28.62
CA MET A 488 -56.59 -15.08 -29.55
C MET A 488 -55.66 -16.19 -29.02
N ASN A 489 -55.81 -16.67 -27.78
CA ASN A 489 -55.14 -17.90 -27.31
C ASN A 489 -55.87 -19.18 -27.75
N GLU A 490 -57.13 -19.07 -28.16
CA GLU A 490 -57.97 -20.22 -28.48
C GLU A 490 -57.61 -20.87 -29.83
N ARG A 491 -57.17 -20.08 -30.82
CA ARG A 491 -56.76 -20.62 -32.15
C ARG A 491 -55.46 -21.40 -32.11
N ALA A 492 -54.49 -20.95 -31.31
CA ALA A 492 -53.23 -21.68 -31.13
C ALA A 492 -53.48 -23.01 -30.39
N LEU A 493 -54.33 -22.99 -29.37
CA LEU A 493 -54.74 -24.20 -28.65
C LEU A 493 -55.58 -25.15 -29.53
N LYS A 494 -56.55 -24.63 -30.29
CA LYS A 494 -57.35 -25.39 -31.26
C LYS A 494 -56.46 -26.04 -32.33
N ARG A 495 -55.44 -25.35 -32.82
CA ARG A 495 -54.49 -25.91 -33.80
C ARG A 495 -53.66 -27.06 -33.21
N LEU A 496 -53.18 -26.91 -31.97
CA LEU A 496 -52.46 -27.98 -31.25
C LEU A 496 -53.35 -29.20 -30.98
N GLN A 497 -54.63 -28.97 -30.64
CA GLN A 497 -55.62 -30.04 -30.46
C GLN A 497 -55.93 -30.76 -31.78
N LEU A 498 -56.08 -30.02 -32.88
CA LEU A 498 -56.35 -30.60 -34.20
C LEU A 498 -55.15 -31.42 -34.71
N ASP A 499 -53.91 -30.97 -34.52
CA ASP A 499 -52.70 -31.76 -34.86
C ASP A 499 -52.67 -33.09 -34.09
N ALA A 500 -52.94 -33.06 -32.78
CA ALA A 500 -53.01 -34.27 -31.97
C ALA A 500 -54.10 -35.25 -32.45
N SER A 501 -55.31 -34.75 -32.77
CA SER A 501 -56.41 -35.58 -33.26
C SER A 501 -56.15 -36.16 -34.66
N LEU A 502 -55.51 -35.41 -35.57
CA LEU A 502 -55.24 -35.86 -36.94
C LEU A 502 -54.27 -37.05 -37.01
N ARG A 503 -53.36 -37.20 -36.04
CA ARG A 503 -52.43 -38.34 -35.98
C ARG A 503 -53.15 -39.68 -35.77
N GLY A 504 -54.30 -39.68 -35.09
CA GLY A 504 -55.13 -40.87 -34.86
C GLY A 504 -56.27 -41.05 -35.88
N ALA A 505 -56.62 -40.02 -36.64
CA ALA A 505 -57.81 -40.01 -37.51
C ALA A 505 -57.82 -41.10 -38.60
N LEU A 506 -56.64 -41.46 -39.12
CA LEU A 506 -56.52 -42.51 -40.15
C LEU A 506 -56.78 -43.91 -39.57
N GLU A 507 -56.21 -44.20 -38.39
CA GLU A 507 -56.43 -45.46 -37.66
C GLU A 507 -57.87 -45.55 -37.14
N GLY A 508 -58.44 -44.40 -36.72
CA GLY A 508 -59.82 -44.27 -36.25
C GLY A 508 -60.89 -44.35 -37.34
N LYS A 509 -60.52 -44.49 -38.62
CA LYS A 509 -61.43 -44.49 -39.78
C LYS A 509 -62.34 -43.25 -39.84
N GLU A 510 -61.79 -42.10 -39.47
CA GLU A 510 -62.54 -40.85 -39.37
C GLU A 510 -62.59 -40.08 -40.70
N PHE A 511 -61.78 -40.48 -41.69
CA PHE A 511 -61.82 -39.89 -43.03
C PHE A 511 -62.92 -40.50 -43.90
N LEU A 512 -63.55 -39.66 -44.72
CA LEU A 512 -64.62 -40.01 -45.64
C LEU A 512 -64.39 -39.34 -46.99
N LEU A 513 -64.97 -39.90 -48.05
CA LEU A 513 -64.94 -39.33 -49.39
C LEU A 513 -66.34 -38.97 -49.85
N ASP A 514 -66.53 -37.68 -50.18
CA ASP A 514 -67.65 -37.23 -50.99
C ASP A 514 -67.27 -37.30 -52.47
N TYR A 515 -68.25 -37.48 -53.34
CA TYR A 515 -68.03 -37.50 -54.79
C TYR A 515 -68.88 -36.43 -55.46
N GLN A 516 -68.23 -35.48 -56.12
CA GLN A 516 -68.91 -34.44 -56.88
C GLN A 516 -68.87 -34.76 -58.38
N PRO A 517 -70.04 -34.86 -59.06
CA PRO A 517 -70.06 -35.18 -60.48
C PRO A 517 -69.57 -34.02 -61.34
N LYS A 518 -68.77 -34.36 -62.35
CA LYS A 518 -68.35 -33.48 -63.44
C LYS A 518 -69.20 -33.83 -64.66
N VAL A 519 -69.85 -32.83 -65.22
CA VAL A 519 -70.77 -32.99 -66.36
C VAL A 519 -70.14 -32.36 -67.59
N ASP A 520 -70.14 -33.08 -68.69
CA ASP A 520 -69.77 -32.53 -69.99
C ASP A 520 -70.87 -31.57 -70.45
N LEU A 521 -70.53 -30.30 -70.66
CA LEU A 521 -71.51 -29.25 -70.98
C LEU A 521 -72.16 -29.41 -72.36
N SER A 522 -71.52 -30.15 -73.27
CA SER A 522 -72.03 -30.37 -74.63
C SER A 522 -73.01 -31.55 -74.70
N THR A 523 -72.81 -32.57 -73.87
CA THR A 523 -73.62 -33.80 -73.89
C THR A 523 -74.57 -33.93 -72.70
N GLY A 524 -74.36 -33.17 -71.62
CA GLY A 524 -75.12 -33.28 -70.37
C GLY A 524 -74.85 -34.58 -69.59
N ILE A 525 -73.91 -35.41 -70.06
CA ILE A 525 -73.55 -36.69 -69.44
C ILE A 525 -72.44 -36.46 -68.41
N ILE A 526 -72.49 -37.22 -67.30
CA ILE A 526 -71.43 -37.21 -66.29
C ILE A 526 -70.15 -37.77 -66.94
N SER A 527 -69.12 -36.93 -67.05
CA SER A 527 -67.81 -37.25 -67.63
C SER A 527 -66.78 -37.68 -66.59
N GLY A 528 -67.07 -37.51 -65.29
CA GLY A 528 -66.24 -38.01 -64.20
C GLY A 528 -66.77 -37.63 -62.82
N LEU A 529 -66.07 -38.05 -61.77
CA LEU A 529 -66.36 -37.71 -60.38
C LEU A 529 -65.09 -37.16 -59.72
N GLU A 530 -65.23 -36.09 -58.93
CA GLU A 530 -64.16 -35.58 -58.07
C GLU A 530 -64.32 -36.11 -56.66
N ALA A 531 -63.30 -36.80 -56.15
CA ALA A 531 -63.26 -37.30 -54.77
C ALA A 531 -62.80 -36.18 -53.83
N LEU A 532 -63.67 -35.81 -52.90
CA LEU A 532 -63.45 -34.73 -51.95
C LEU A 532 -63.28 -35.31 -50.55
N LEU A 533 -62.08 -35.15 -49.99
CA LEU A 533 -61.78 -35.59 -48.63
C LEU A 533 -62.68 -34.86 -47.61
N ARG A 534 -63.14 -35.59 -46.60
CA ARG A 534 -63.87 -35.06 -45.45
C ARG A 534 -63.31 -35.72 -44.21
N TRP A 535 -63.30 -34.99 -43.11
CA TRP A 535 -62.96 -35.54 -41.81
C TRP A 535 -64.18 -35.50 -40.90
N GLN A 536 -64.57 -36.66 -40.39
CA GLN A 536 -65.63 -36.80 -39.41
C GLN A 536 -65.01 -36.76 -38.01
N HIS A 537 -64.78 -35.55 -37.50
CA HIS A 537 -64.18 -35.36 -36.19
C HIS A 537 -65.15 -35.85 -35.09
N PRO A 538 -64.68 -36.62 -34.08
CA PRO A 538 -65.54 -37.19 -33.02
C PRO A 538 -66.40 -36.16 -32.28
N GLU A 539 -65.83 -35.00 -31.94
CA GLU A 539 -66.54 -33.92 -31.24
C GLU A 539 -67.08 -32.81 -32.16
N GLN A 540 -66.32 -32.39 -33.19
CA GLN A 540 -66.66 -31.24 -34.03
C GLN A 540 -67.52 -31.60 -35.26
N GLY A 541 -67.78 -32.89 -35.47
CA GLY A 541 -68.55 -33.37 -36.60
C GLY A 541 -67.81 -33.23 -37.93
N ARG A 542 -68.55 -33.00 -39.01
CA ARG A 542 -68.00 -33.04 -40.37
C ARG A 542 -67.22 -31.77 -40.70
N MET A 543 -65.92 -31.89 -40.90
CA MET A 543 -65.00 -30.80 -41.18
C MET A 543 -64.60 -30.72 -42.66
N ALA A 544 -64.37 -29.50 -43.15
CA ALA A 544 -63.99 -29.25 -44.53
C ALA A 544 -62.45 -29.31 -44.71
N PRO A 545 -61.95 -29.71 -45.90
CA PRO A 545 -60.52 -29.79 -46.20
C PRO A 545 -59.71 -28.54 -45.86
N ALA A 546 -60.27 -27.36 -46.05
CA ALA A 546 -59.58 -26.09 -45.78
C ALA A 546 -59.14 -25.96 -44.32
N ASP A 547 -59.82 -26.63 -43.38
CA ASP A 547 -59.56 -26.53 -41.95
C ASP A 547 -58.45 -27.47 -41.46
N PHE A 548 -58.18 -28.58 -42.17
CA PHE A 548 -57.25 -29.62 -41.70
C PHE A 548 -56.16 -30.04 -42.69
N VAL A 549 -56.33 -29.83 -44.00
CA VAL A 549 -55.30 -30.17 -45.01
C VAL A 549 -53.97 -29.43 -44.80
N PRO A 550 -53.94 -28.12 -44.46
CA PRO A 550 -52.67 -27.45 -44.17
C PRO A 550 -51.88 -28.11 -43.02
N ILE A 551 -52.59 -28.67 -42.04
CA ILE A 551 -51.98 -29.37 -40.90
C ILE A 551 -51.42 -30.73 -41.35
N LEU A 552 -52.15 -31.47 -42.21
CA LEU A 552 -51.65 -32.71 -42.82
C LEU A 552 -50.39 -32.49 -43.66
N GLU A 553 -50.29 -31.36 -44.38
CA GLU A 553 -49.10 -31.01 -45.17
C GLU A 553 -47.89 -30.70 -44.29
N GLU A 554 -48.06 -29.85 -43.27
CA GLU A 554 -46.99 -29.47 -42.35
C GLU A 554 -46.47 -30.64 -41.49
N THR A 555 -47.35 -31.57 -41.11
CA THR A 555 -47.02 -32.74 -40.29
C THR A 555 -46.53 -33.94 -41.10
N GLY A 556 -46.62 -33.86 -42.43
CA GLY A 556 -46.28 -34.97 -43.34
C GLY A 556 -47.33 -36.08 -43.42
N LEU A 557 -48.44 -35.97 -42.69
CA LEU A 557 -49.56 -36.94 -42.72
C LEU A 557 -50.36 -36.90 -44.04
N ILE A 558 -50.15 -35.89 -44.88
CA ILE A 558 -50.81 -35.81 -46.19
C ILE A 558 -50.46 -37.00 -47.11
N ALA A 559 -49.26 -37.56 -46.99
CA ALA A 559 -48.82 -38.70 -47.77
C ALA A 559 -49.60 -40.00 -47.43
N PRO A 560 -49.63 -40.46 -46.16
CA PRO A 560 -50.40 -41.66 -45.79
C PRO A 560 -51.91 -41.50 -45.99
N VAL A 561 -52.46 -40.30 -45.78
CA VAL A 561 -53.87 -40.02 -46.09
C VAL A 561 -54.12 -40.09 -47.60
N GLY A 562 -53.20 -39.57 -48.42
CA GLY A 562 -53.30 -39.63 -49.88
C GLY A 562 -53.32 -41.07 -50.42
N GLU A 563 -52.49 -41.96 -49.87
CA GLU A 563 -52.49 -43.39 -50.22
C GLU A 563 -53.84 -44.05 -49.88
N TRP A 564 -54.35 -43.79 -48.68
CA TRP A 564 -55.66 -44.29 -48.25
C TRP A 564 -56.80 -43.79 -49.15
N VAL A 565 -56.77 -42.51 -49.58
CA VAL A 565 -57.77 -41.95 -50.51
C VAL A 565 -57.76 -42.73 -51.83
N LEU A 566 -56.58 -42.96 -52.42
CA LEU A 566 -56.45 -43.68 -53.69
C LEU A 566 -56.99 -45.11 -53.59
N GLN A 567 -56.64 -45.83 -52.52
CA GLN A 567 -57.14 -47.17 -52.30
C GLN A 567 -58.67 -47.18 -52.16
N THR A 568 -59.22 -46.27 -51.35
CA THR A 568 -60.66 -46.18 -51.10
C THR A 568 -61.45 -45.85 -52.37
N VAL A 569 -60.93 -44.96 -53.23
CA VAL A 569 -61.57 -44.65 -54.53
C VAL A 569 -61.55 -45.87 -55.45
N CYS A 570 -60.43 -46.59 -55.53
CA CYS A 570 -60.34 -47.81 -56.34
C CYS A 570 -61.33 -48.89 -55.89
N GLU A 571 -61.48 -49.09 -54.57
CA GLU A 571 -62.47 -50.00 -54.00
C GLU A 571 -63.90 -49.56 -54.33
N GLN A 572 -64.20 -48.26 -54.19
CA GLN A 572 -65.51 -47.71 -54.48
C GLN A 572 -65.90 -47.83 -55.96
N ILE A 573 -64.94 -47.64 -56.87
CA ILE A 573 -65.14 -47.84 -58.32
C ILE A 573 -65.52 -49.29 -58.61
N LYS A 574 -64.83 -50.28 -58.01
CA LYS A 574 -65.18 -51.69 -58.16
C LYS A 574 -66.61 -51.99 -57.68
N VAL A 575 -67.03 -51.40 -56.56
CA VAL A 575 -68.40 -51.54 -56.04
C VAL A 575 -69.43 -50.97 -57.02
N TRP A 576 -69.15 -49.81 -57.62
CA TRP A 576 -70.04 -49.21 -58.62
C TRP A 576 -70.11 -50.01 -59.92
N GLN A 577 -68.97 -50.51 -60.41
CA GLN A 577 -68.92 -51.39 -61.57
C GLN A 577 -69.72 -52.68 -61.35
N ALA A 578 -69.59 -53.30 -60.18
CA ALA A 578 -70.37 -54.50 -59.82
C ALA A 578 -71.88 -54.26 -59.76
N ARG A 579 -72.30 -53.00 -59.55
CA ARG A 579 -73.71 -52.57 -59.56
C ARG A 579 -74.20 -52.08 -60.93
N GLY A 580 -73.38 -52.21 -61.98
CA GLY A 580 -73.71 -51.79 -63.34
C GLY A 580 -73.63 -50.28 -63.57
N ILE A 581 -73.02 -49.53 -62.66
CA ILE A 581 -72.81 -48.08 -62.80
C ILE A 581 -71.49 -47.87 -63.54
N ALA A 582 -71.58 -47.42 -64.80
CA ALA A 582 -70.42 -47.06 -65.59
C ALA A 582 -69.87 -45.70 -65.13
N VAL A 583 -68.75 -45.70 -64.42
CA VAL A 583 -68.03 -44.49 -64.02
C VAL A 583 -66.97 -44.21 -65.08
N PRO A 584 -67.04 -43.11 -65.85
CA PRO A 584 -65.97 -42.74 -66.76
C PRO A 584 -64.72 -42.42 -65.95
N LEU A 585 -63.63 -43.15 -66.20
CA LEU A 585 -62.31 -42.92 -65.60
C LEU A 585 -61.69 -41.64 -66.19
N GLY A 586 -62.18 -40.49 -65.75
CA GLY A 586 -61.45 -39.22 -65.85
C GLY A 586 -60.36 -39.15 -64.78
N PRO A 587 -59.35 -38.27 -64.95
CA PRO A 587 -58.32 -38.07 -63.93
C PRO A 587 -58.98 -37.66 -62.61
N ILE A 588 -58.78 -38.48 -61.57
CA ILE A 588 -59.14 -38.12 -60.19
C ILE A 588 -58.21 -36.95 -59.83
N SER A 589 -58.69 -35.73 -60.01
CA SER A 589 -58.01 -34.54 -59.50
C SER A 589 -58.29 -34.47 -58.02
N THR A 590 -57.31 -34.83 -57.20
CA THR A 590 -57.31 -34.45 -55.79
C THR A 590 -57.06 -32.95 -55.75
N ALA A 591 -58.07 -32.18 -55.32
CA ALA A 591 -57.93 -30.73 -55.19
C ALA A 591 -56.72 -30.40 -54.28
N ARG A 592 -55.68 -29.81 -54.90
CA ARG A 592 -54.37 -29.44 -54.33
C ARG A 592 -53.55 -30.60 -53.75
N CYS A 593 -52.84 -31.29 -54.63
CA CYS A 593 -51.60 -31.99 -54.29
C CYS A 593 -50.55 -31.70 -55.39
N GLU A 594 -50.22 -30.43 -55.62
CA GLU A 594 -49.26 -29.99 -56.65
C GLU A 594 -47.78 -30.21 -56.26
N ARG A 595 -47.48 -31.03 -55.25
CA ARG A 595 -46.10 -31.28 -54.81
C ARG A 595 -45.74 -32.75 -54.57
N LEU A 596 -46.37 -33.67 -55.31
CA LEU A 596 -45.80 -35.01 -55.50
C LEU A 596 -45.24 -35.13 -56.92
N SER A 597 -43.97 -35.54 -56.96
CA SER A 597 -43.12 -35.73 -58.15
C SER A 597 -43.81 -36.46 -59.32
N PRO A 598 -43.43 -36.18 -60.59
CA PRO A 598 -44.09 -36.69 -61.79
C PRO A 598 -43.73 -38.15 -62.13
N ARG A 599 -43.89 -39.09 -61.19
CA ARG A 599 -43.46 -40.49 -61.39
C ARG A 599 -44.51 -41.58 -61.16
N ALA A 600 -45.79 -41.22 -60.99
CA ALA A 600 -46.88 -42.19 -60.84
C ALA A 600 -47.92 -42.16 -61.99
N ALA A 601 -47.62 -41.49 -63.11
CA ALA A 601 -48.49 -41.47 -64.29
C ALA A 601 -48.25 -42.64 -65.27
N LEU A 602 -47.49 -43.66 -64.88
CA LEU A 602 -47.18 -44.82 -65.70
C LEU A 602 -47.22 -46.09 -64.83
N THR A 603 -48.41 -46.62 -64.57
CA THR A 603 -48.72 -48.06 -64.46
C THR A 603 -50.16 -48.23 -63.99
N ALA A 604 -51.09 -48.21 -64.94
CA ALA A 604 -52.38 -48.89 -64.89
C ALA A 604 -52.89 -48.94 -66.33
N GLY A 605 -52.30 -49.87 -67.10
CA GLY A 605 -52.89 -50.42 -68.31
C GLY A 605 -53.58 -51.72 -67.96
#